data_AF-A0A136LYD2-F1
#
_entry.id   AF-A0A136LYD2-F1
#
_cell.length_a   1.000
_cell.length_b   1.000
_cell.length_c   1.000
_cell.angle_alpha   90.00
_cell.angle_beta   90.00
_cell.angle_gamma   90.00
#
_symmetry.space_group_name_H-M   'P 1'
#
loop_
_entity.id
_entity.type
_entity.pdbx_description
1 polymer ?
#
loop_
_entity_poly.entity_id
_entity_poly.type
_entity_poly.pdbx_seq_one_letter_code
_entity_poly.pdbx_strand_id
1 'polypeptide(L)' 'MAVIVHDDMPIDQALKMLWREANRENIPAELLKNRYRTKPTEYRHEFRKYWSKIKRRRRSAARKVARKG' A
#
# COMPACT_ATOMS: atom_id res chain seq x y z
N MET A 1 -1.49 13.69 -6.90
CA MET A 1 -2.16 12.58 -7.59
C MET A 1 -3.36 13.04 -8.40
N ALA A 2 -3.49 12.62 -9.66
CA ALA A 2 -4.68 12.85 -10.48
C ALA A 2 -5.00 11.57 -11.26
N VAL A 3 -6.29 11.20 -11.34
CA VAL A 3 -6.77 10.08 -12.17
C VAL A 3 -7.52 10.67 -13.34
N ILE A 4 -7.09 10.33 -14.54
CA ILE A 4 -7.78 10.68 -15.77
C ILE A 4 -8.96 9.71 -15.91
N VAL A 5 -10.18 10.25 -15.90
CA VAL A 5 -11.41 9.50 -16.10
C VAL A 5 -11.94 9.84 -17.48
N HIS A 6 -12.28 8.81 -18.26
CA HIS A 6 -12.89 8.95 -19.57
C HIS A 6 -14.41 8.81 -19.43
N ASP A 7 -15.16 9.43 -20.34
CA ASP A 7 -16.64 9.44 -20.30
C ASP A 7 -17.24 8.02 -20.42
N ASP A 8 -16.53 7.11 -21.09
CA ASP A 8 -16.93 5.71 -21.25
C ASP A 8 -16.62 4.82 -20.02
N MET A 9 -15.96 5.36 -18.99
CA MET A 9 -15.53 4.58 -17.83
C MET A 9 -16.64 4.50 -16.77
N PRO A 10 -17.00 3.29 -16.30
CA PRO A 10 -17.89 3.15 -15.16
C PRO A 10 -17.32 3.84 -13.91
N ILE A 11 -18.18 4.54 -13.16
CA ILE A 11 -17.79 5.30 -11.95
C ILE A 11 -17.02 4.42 -10.96
N ASP A 12 -17.43 3.17 -10.76
CA ASP A 12 -16.76 2.23 -9.87
C ASP A 12 -15.31 1.95 -10.27
N GLN A 13 -15.04 1.89 -11.58
CA GLN A 13 -13.68 1.68 -12.08
C GLN A 13 -12.81 2.91 -11.83
N ALA A 14 -13.34 4.10 -12.09
CA ALA A 14 -12.66 5.37 -11.79
C ALA A 14 -12.31 5.48 -10.30
N LEU A 15 -13.25 5.16 -9.41
CA LEU A 15 -13.03 5.16 -7.96
C LEU A 15 -11.97 4.14 -7.53
N LYS A 16 -11.98 2.93 -8.10
CA LYS A 16 -10.95 1.92 -7.82
C LYS A 16 -9.56 2.38 -8.28
N MET A 17 -9.47 3.04 -9.42
CA MET A 17 -8.21 3.61 -9.92
C MET A 17 -7.69 4.70 -8.98
N LEU A 18 -8.56 5.64 -8.59
CA LEU A 18 -8.23 6.67 -7.60
C LEU A 18 -7.74 6.07 -6.29
N TRP A 19 -8.45 5.06 -5.77
CA TRP A 19 -8.07 4.39 -4.54
C TRP A 19 -6.72 3.66 -4.66
N ARG A 20 -6.41 3.06 -5.81
CA ARG A 20 -5.11 2.40 -6.04
C ARG A 20 -3.97 3.39 -6.06
N GLU A 21 -4.13 4.52 -6.74
CA GLU A 21 -3.11 5.57 -6.73
C GLU A 21 -2.96 6.15 -5.31
N ALA A 22 -4.06 6.36 -4.57
CA ALA A 22 -4.00 6.90 -3.20
C ALA A 22 -3.19 5.98 -2.26
N ASN A 23 -3.37 4.67 -2.42
CA ASN A 23 -2.59 3.68 -1.68
C ASN A 23 -1.15 3.57 -2.17
N ARG A 24 -0.88 3.85 -3.45
CA ARG A 24 0.48 3.88 -4.00
C ARG A 24 1.30 5.02 -3.40
N GLU A 25 0.70 6.21 -3.30
CA GLU A 25 1.27 7.37 -2.60
C GLU A 25 1.18 7.25 -1.07
N ASN A 26 0.55 6.19 -0.55
CA ASN A 26 0.41 5.90 0.89
C ASN A 26 -0.33 7.00 1.69
N ILE A 27 -1.12 7.84 1.02
CA ILE A 27 -1.83 8.99 1.61
C ILE A 27 -2.72 8.60 2.81
N PRO A 28 -3.58 7.55 2.73
CA PRO A 28 -4.45 7.21 3.86
C PRO A 28 -3.66 6.84 5.12
N ALA A 29 -2.53 6.16 4.96
CA ALA A 29 -1.70 5.76 6.09
C ALA A 29 -0.96 6.95 6.71
N GLU A 30 -0.53 7.92 5.89
CA GLU A 30 0.07 9.16 6.39
C GLU A 30 -0.95 10.01 7.17
N LEU A 31 -2.17 10.14 6.66
CA LEU A 31 -3.25 10.84 7.39
C LEU A 31 -3.54 10.17 8.74
N LEU A 32 -3.59 8.84 8.79
CA LEU A 32 -3.77 8.09 10.04
C LEU A 32 -2.59 8.29 11.00
N LYS A 33 -1.36 8.31 10.48
CA LYS A 33 -0.15 8.54 11.28
C LYS A 33 -0.13 9.95 11.88
N ASN A 34 -0.57 10.96 11.13
CA ASN A 34 -0.61 12.34 11.59
C ASN A 34 -1.77 12.62 12.56
N ARG A 35 -2.78 11.75 12.61
CA ARG A 35 -3.96 11.91 13.46
C ARG A 35 -3.62 11.93 14.96
N TYR A 36 -2.62 11.17 15.38
CA TYR A 36 -2.25 11.03 16.79
C TYR A 36 -0.74 11.13 16.98
N ARG A 37 -0.31 11.57 18.16
CA ARG A 37 1.10 11.58 18.53
C ARG A 37 1.61 10.14 18.73
N THR A 38 2.54 9.70 17.89
CA THR A 38 3.26 8.44 18.04
C THR A 38 4.59 8.62 18.79
N LYS A 39 4.95 7.62 19.61
CA LYS A 39 6.21 7.64 20.39
C LYS A 39 7.41 7.29 19.49
N PRO A 40 8.63 7.81 19.78
CA PRO A 40 9.86 7.46 19.05
C PRO A 40 10.10 5.96 18.88
N THR A 41 9.82 5.17 19.92
CA THR A 41 9.98 3.71 19.94
C THR A 41 9.05 2.99 18.96
N GLU A 42 7.85 3.54 18.75
CA GLU A 42 6.83 2.98 17.88
C GLU A 42 7.23 3.07 16.40
N TYR A 43 7.91 4.15 15.99
CA TYR A 43 8.45 4.27 14.63
C TYR A 43 9.42 3.13 14.29
N ARG A 44 10.34 2.81 15.21
CA ARG A 44 11.31 1.72 15.00
C ARG A 44 10.61 0.37 14.90
N HIS A 45 9.60 0.15 15.72
CA HIS A 45 8.79 -1.07 15.70
C HIS A 45 8.03 -1.22 14.37
N GLU A 46 7.27 -0.20 13.96
CA GLU A 46 6.48 -0.23 12.73
C GLU A 46 7.35 -0.37 11.48
N PHE A 47 8.51 0.30 11.44
CA PHE A 47 9.47 0.12 10.35
C PHE A 47 9.94 -1.33 10.21
N ARG A 48 10.37 -1.96 11.32
CA ARG A 48 10.83 -3.35 11.33
C ARG A 48 9.72 -4.32 10.94
N LYS A 49 8.51 -4.09 11.46
CA LYS A 49 7.31 -4.87 11.15
C LYS A 49 6.97 -4.79 9.66
N TYR A 50 6.99 -3.59 9.08
CA TYR A 50 6.77 -3.37 7.64
C TYR A 50 7.81 -4.11 6.79
N TRP A 51 9.10 -3.94 7.09
CA TRP A 51 10.17 -4.59 6.36
C TRP A 51 10.13 -6.12 6.45
N SER A 52 9.87 -6.66 7.65
CA SER A 52 9.70 -8.09 7.85
C SER A 52 8.53 -8.64 7.03
N LYS A 53 7.39 -7.93 7.04
CA LYS A 53 6.20 -8.27 6.24
C LYS A 53 6.50 -8.29 4.73
N ILE A 54 7.16 -7.27 4.20
CA ILE A 54 7.51 -7.20 2.77
C ILE A 54 8.51 -8.29 2.39
N LYS A 55 9.58 -8.48 3.17
CA LYS A 55 10.56 -9.55 2.93
C LYS A 55 9.89 -10.93 2.91
N ARG A 56 9.00 -11.21 3.87
CA ARG A 56 8.23 -12.47 3.92
C ARG A 56 7.36 -12.66 2.69
N ARG A 57 6.60 -11.63 2.29
CA ARG A 57 5.73 -11.68 1.09
C ARG A 57 6.54 -11.94 -0.18
N ARG A 58 7.67 -11.24 -0.37
CA ARG A 58 8.56 -11.44 -1.53
C ARG A 58 9.13 -12.86 -1.56
N ARG A 59 9.64 -13.37 -0.44
CA ARG A 59 10.15 -14.75 -0.34
C ARG A 59 9.06 -15.78 -0.63
N SER A 60 7.86 -15.59 -0.09
CA SER A 60 6.73 -16.49 -0.36
C SER A 60 6.31 -16.48 -1.83
N ALA A 61 6.30 -15.30 -2.47
CA ALA A 61 5.99 -15.18 -3.89
C ALA A 61 7.04 -15.88 -4.75
N ALA A 62 8.33 -15.66 -4.48
CA ALA A 62 9.43 -16.33 -5.17
C ALA A 62 9.35 -17.85 -5.07
N ARG A 63 9.04 -18.40 -3.88
CA ARG A 63 8.83 -19.84 -3.69
C ARG A 63 7.63 -20.39 -4.48
N LYS A 64 6.56 -19.61 -4.61
CA LYS A 64 5.38 -20.02 -5.40
C LYS A 64 5.71 -20.06 -6.89
N VAL A 65 6.47 -19.08 -7.40
CA VAL A 65 6.92 -19.05 -8.79
C VAL A 65 7.84 -20.24 -9.07
N ALA A 66 8.83 -20.49 -8.22
CA ALA A 66 9.79 -21.59 -8.37
C ALA A 66 9.19 -23.00 -8.21
N ARG A 67 7.97 -23.13 -7.66
CA ARG A 67 7.24 -24.40 -7.57
C ARG A 67 6.28 -24.63 -8.74
N LYS A 68 5.99 -23.60 -9.52
CA LYS A 68 5.00 -23.63 -10.60
C LYS A 68 5.66 -23.76 -11.99
N GLY A 69 6.94 -23.41 -12.10
CA GLY A 69 7.82 -23.85 -13.20
C GLY A 69 8.53 -25.13 -12.80
#